data_AF-A0A523GH61-F1
#
_entry.id   AF-A0A523GH61-F1
#
_cell.length_a   1.000
_cell.length_b   1.000
_cell.length_c   1.000
_cell.angle_alpha   90.00
_cell.angle_beta   90.00
_cell.angle_gamma   90.00
#
_symmetry.space_group_name_H-M   'P 1'
#
loop_
_entity.id
_entity.type
_entity.pdbx_description
1 polymer ?
#
loop_
_entity_poly.entity_id
_entity_poly.type
_entity_poly.pdbx_seq_one_letter_code
_entity_poly.pdbx_strand_id
1 'polypeptide(L)'
;MFSFLSPIWKVEPMRLLIYVVVYFLWGCAMNWFGEEVEIAKFTYWWQVIICYVLYMIPVSILLRPYSFFTQYAYGLVAMGILEFGGYALGTSYIYPDNILDRWFGEHVFALGMALFFGLYIPVGNWLVNRLFLSFNGSYSRK
;
A
#
# COMPACT_ATOMS: atom_id res chain seq x y z
N MET A 1 -24.47 -6.32 11.40
CA MET A 1 -23.95 -5.01 11.83
C MET A 1 -22.59 -4.63 11.21
N PHE A 2 -21.84 -5.54 10.54
CA PHE A 2 -20.62 -5.17 9.80
C PHE A 2 -20.68 -5.56 8.31
N SER A 3 -21.70 -5.11 7.58
CA SER A 3 -21.87 -5.43 6.15
C SER A 3 -20.69 -4.93 5.30
N PHE A 4 -20.10 -3.80 5.68
CA PHE A 4 -18.94 -3.20 5.01
C PHE A 4 -17.66 -4.04 5.11
N LEU A 5 -17.44 -4.81 6.19
CA LEU A 5 -16.28 -5.70 6.34
C LEU A 5 -16.44 -7.04 5.61
N SER A 6 -17.61 -7.31 5.02
CA SER A 6 -17.87 -8.56 4.33
C SER A 6 -16.87 -8.92 3.22
N PRO A 7 -16.23 -7.98 2.50
CA PRO A 7 -15.22 -8.33 1.49
C PRO A 7 -14.01 -9.06 2.09
N ILE A 8 -13.60 -8.71 3.32
CA ILE A 8 -12.42 -9.26 3.99
C ILE A 8 -12.57 -10.76 4.24
N TRP A 9 -13.75 -11.16 4.68
CA TRP A 9 -14.04 -12.56 5.04
C TRP A 9 -14.35 -13.46 3.84
N LYS A 10 -14.57 -12.87 2.66
CA LYS A 10 -14.98 -13.59 1.44
C LYS A 10 -13.85 -13.71 0.41
N VAL A 11 -12.62 -13.34 0.78
CA VAL A 11 -11.47 -13.44 -0.14
C VAL A 11 -11.06 -14.90 -0.33
N GLU A 12 -10.88 -15.29 -1.58
CA GLU A 12 -10.42 -16.62 -1.94
C GLU A 12 -8.97 -16.84 -1.45
N PRO A 13 -8.61 -18.00 -0.86
CA PRO A 13 -7.28 -18.22 -0.28
C PRO A 13 -6.12 -17.95 -1.25
N MET A 14 -6.26 -18.39 -2.51
CA MET A 14 -5.28 -18.12 -3.57
C MET A 14 -5.14 -16.61 -3.84
N ARG A 15 -6.25 -15.86 -3.84
CA ARG A 15 -6.19 -14.42 -4.05
C ARG A 15 -5.53 -13.72 -2.86
N LEU A 16 -5.84 -14.15 -1.64
CA LEU A 16 -5.18 -13.63 -0.43
C LEU A 16 -3.68 -13.89 -0.47
N LEU A 17 -3.24 -15.07 -0.89
CA LEU A 17 -1.82 -15.38 -1.07
C LEU A 17 -1.16 -14.44 -2.07
N ILE A 18 -1.82 -14.15 -3.21
CA ILE A 18 -1.31 -13.19 -4.19
C ILE A 18 -1.23 -11.78 -3.60
N TYR A 19 -2.22 -11.34 -2.82
CA TYR A 19 -2.14 -10.07 -2.08
C TYR A 19 -0.90 -10.03 -1.19
N VAL A 20 -0.69 -11.06 -0.37
CA VAL A 20 0.46 -11.13 0.56
C VAL A 20 1.77 -11.06 -0.21
N VAL A 21 1.94 -11.86 -1.26
CA VAL A 21 3.19 -11.88 -2.04
C VAL A 21 3.42 -10.53 -2.73
N VAL A 22 2.41 -9.98 -3.41
CA VAL A 22 2.53 -8.70 -4.13
C VAL A 22 2.87 -7.57 -3.19
N TYR A 23 2.10 -7.39 -2.11
CA TYR A 23 2.29 -6.26 -1.20
C TYR A 23 3.58 -6.41 -0.38
N PHE A 24 3.97 -7.62 0.02
CA PHE A 24 5.22 -7.83 0.73
C PHE A 24 6.43 -7.51 -0.15
N LEU A 25 6.50 -8.05 -1.37
CA LEU A 25 7.60 -7.77 -2.30
C LEU A 25 7.66 -6.30 -2.66
N TRP A 26 6.50 -5.67 -2.89
CA TRP A 26 6.43 -4.25 -3.17
C TRP A 26 6.90 -3.43 -1.96
N GLY A 27 6.51 -3.79 -0.75
CA GLY A 27 6.96 -3.13 0.47
C GLY A 27 8.47 -3.23 0.69
N CYS A 28 9.06 -4.41 0.47
CA CYS A 28 10.52 -4.59 0.51
C CYS A 28 11.20 -3.72 -0.55
N ALA A 29 10.68 -3.72 -1.78
CA ALA A 29 11.24 -2.93 -2.88
C ALA A 29 11.18 -1.43 -2.59
N MET A 30 10.07 -0.93 -2.03
CA MET A 30 9.92 0.49 -1.71
C MET A 30 10.70 0.94 -0.50
N ASN A 31 10.84 0.09 0.52
CA ASN A 31 11.71 0.40 1.64
C ASN A 31 13.17 0.49 1.16
N TRP A 32 13.62 -0.49 0.37
CA TRP A 32 14.95 -0.46 -0.23
C TRP A 32 15.16 0.76 -1.12
N PHE A 33 14.20 1.05 -2.01
CA PHE A 33 14.27 2.22 -2.89
C PHE A 33 14.34 3.52 -2.09
N GLY A 34 13.46 3.70 -1.09
CA GLY A 34 13.43 4.90 -0.26
C GLY A 34 14.72 5.14 0.52
N GLU A 35 15.38 4.07 0.97
CA GLU A 35 16.71 4.13 1.60
C GLU A 35 17.80 4.48 0.58
N GLU A 36 17.81 3.83 -0.59
CA GLU A 36 18.83 4.02 -1.64
C GLU A 36 18.81 5.44 -2.22
N VAL A 37 17.61 6.00 -2.45
CA VAL A 37 17.45 7.37 -2.95
C VAL A 37 17.33 8.41 -1.83
N GLU A 38 17.53 8.01 -0.58
CA GLU A 38 17.50 8.88 0.60
C GLU A 38 16.24 9.77 0.65
N ILE A 39 15.05 9.18 0.47
CA ILE A 39 13.77 9.89 0.63
C ILE A 39 13.22 9.68 2.03
N ALA A 40 12.93 8.43 2.37
CA ALA A 40 12.39 8.03 3.66
C ALA A 40 12.69 6.56 3.92
N LYS A 41 12.74 6.19 5.19
CA LYS A 41 12.87 4.80 5.64
C LYS A 41 12.04 4.53 6.87
N PHE A 42 11.71 3.26 7.10
CA PHE A 42 11.18 2.85 8.39
C PHE A 42 12.27 2.87 9.47
N THR A 43 11.86 3.12 10.71
CA THR A 43 12.76 3.01 11.88
C THR A 43 13.23 1.57 12.10
N TYR A 44 12.38 0.59 11.79
CA TYR A 44 12.66 -0.83 11.89
C TYR A 44 12.17 -1.59 10.65
N TRP A 45 12.97 -2.54 10.16
CA TRP A 45 12.68 -3.32 8.94
C TRP A 45 11.34 -4.07 8.99
N TRP A 46 10.93 -4.54 10.19
CA TRP A 46 9.69 -5.32 10.34
C TRP A 46 8.43 -4.48 10.09
N GLN A 47 8.54 -3.14 10.11
CA GLN A 47 7.42 -2.25 9.83
C GLN A 47 6.89 -2.42 8.41
N VAL A 48 7.72 -2.91 7.48
CA VAL A 48 7.27 -3.32 6.14
C VAL A 48 6.10 -4.30 6.22
N ILE A 49 6.14 -5.27 7.16
CA ILE A 49 5.07 -6.24 7.34
C ILE A 49 3.81 -5.54 7.88
N ILE A 50 3.94 -4.65 8.86
CA ILE A 50 2.77 -3.95 9.43
C ILE A 50 2.12 -3.06 8.37
N CYS A 51 2.90 -2.21 7.70
CA CYS A 51 2.39 -1.26 6.73
C CYS A 51 1.84 -1.97 5.49
N TYR A 52 2.65 -2.78 4.81
CA TYR A 52 2.26 -3.33 3.52
C TYR A 52 1.35 -4.55 3.63
N VAL A 53 1.55 -5.41 4.63
CA VAL A 53 0.76 -6.64 4.77
C VAL A 53 -0.44 -6.40 5.68
N LEU A 54 -0.23 -5.97 6.92
CA LEU A 54 -1.31 -5.91 7.91
C LEU A 54 -2.25 -4.70 7.75
N TYR A 55 -1.76 -3.60 7.18
CA TYR A 55 -2.56 -2.39 6.97
C TYR A 55 -3.08 -2.27 5.54
N MET A 56 -2.20 -2.29 4.54
CA MET A 56 -2.59 -2.03 3.16
C MET A 56 -3.41 -3.16 2.52
N ILE A 57 -3.19 -4.44 2.85
CA ILE A 57 -3.99 -5.55 2.28
C ILE A 57 -5.46 -5.46 2.71
N PRO A 58 -5.81 -5.33 4.02
CA PRO A 58 -7.20 -5.17 4.41
C PRO A 58 -7.87 -3.96 3.76
N VAL A 59 -7.19 -2.81 3.69
CA VAL A 59 -7.70 -1.61 3.01
C VAL A 59 -7.95 -1.91 1.53
N SER A 60 -7.01 -2.59 0.86
CA SER A 60 -7.13 -2.90 -0.56
C SER A 60 -8.28 -3.87 -0.84
N ILE A 61 -8.42 -4.92 -0.05
CA ILE A 61 -9.53 -5.88 -0.16
C ILE A 61 -10.88 -5.19 0.05
N LEU A 62 -10.95 -4.31 1.05
CA LEU A 62 -12.16 -3.56 1.39
C LEU A 62 -12.57 -2.62 0.26
N LEU A 63 -11.60 -1.98 -0.40
CA LEU A 63 -11.83 -1.03 -1.48
C LEU A 63 -11.96 -1.68 -2.87
N ARG A 64 -11.57 -2.95 -3.02
CA ARG A 64 -11.61 -3.72 -4.28
C ARG A 64 -12.94 -3.63 -5.05
N PRO A 65 -14.14 -3.63 -4.43
CA PRO A 65 -15.40 -3.58 -5.17
C PRO A 65 -15.68 -2.25 -5.88
N TYR A 66 -14.95 -1.18 -5.54
CA TYR A 66 -15.20 0.16 -6.07
C TYR A 66 -14.40 0.43 -7.36
N SER A 67 -14.72 1.54 -8.05
CA SER A 67 -13.97 2.00 -9.22
C SER A 67 -12.52 2.39 -8.86
N PHE A 68 -11.62 2.42 -9.85
CA PHE A 68 -10.22 2.81 -9.64
C PHE A 68 -10.09 4.18 -8.95
N PHE A 69 -10.84 5.19 -9.41
CA PHE A 69 -10.80 6.53 -8.82
C PHE A 69 -11.36 6.55 -7.40
N THR A 70 -12.45 5.81 -7.15
CA THR A 70 -13.01 5.69 -5.79
C THR A 70 -12.05 5.00 -4.83
N GLN A 71 -11.36 3.96 -5.30
CA GLN A 71 -10.30 3.29 -4.55
C GLN A 71 -9.16 4.25 -4.22
N TYR A 72 -8.76 5.10 -5.18
CA TYR A 72 -7.76 6.13 -4.94
C TYR A 72 -8.23 7.13 -3.87
N ALA A 73 -9.43 7.70 -4.02
CA ALA A 73 -9.97 8.69 -3.08
C ALA A 73 -10.09 8.16 -1.65
N TYR A 74 -10.60 6.94 -1.46
CA TYR A 74 -10.65 6.31 -0.13
C TYR A 74 -9.27 5.82 0.33
N GLY A 75 -8.41 5.41 -0.59
CA GLY A 75 -7.01 5.09 -0.32
C GLY A 75 -6.24 6.29 0.22
N LEU A 76 -6.49 7.50 -0.27
CA LEU A 76 -5.90 8.73 0.26
C LEU A 76 -6.24 8.96 1.74
N VAL A 77 -7.46 8.62 2.17
CA VAL A 77 -7.84 8.73 3.58
C VAL A 77 -7.03 7.75 4.44
N ALA A 78 -6.91 6.49 3.99
CA ALA A 78 -6.12 5.49 4.69
C ALA A 78 -4.63 5.85 4.72
N MET A 79 -4.06 6.22 3.57
CA MET A 79 -2.65 6.61 3.49
C MET A 79 -2.36 7.92 4.22
N GLY A 80 -3.29 8.87 4.23
CA GLY A 80 -3.17 10.08 5.03
C GLY A 80 -3.03 9.77 6.52
N ILE A 81 -3.82 8.84 7.06
CA ILE A 81 -3.69 8.38 8.45
C ILE A 81 -2.33 7.68 8.66
N LEU A 82 -1.93 6.80 7.73
CA LEU A 82 -0.68 6.04 7.87
C LEU A 82 0.55 6.94 7.82
N GLU A 83 0.66 7.83 6.83
CA GLU A 83 1.79 8.74 6.66
C GLU A 83 1.83 9.76 7.80
N PHE A 84 0.70 10.37 8.14
CA PHE A 84 0.64 11.27 9.29
C PHE A 84 1.09 10.58 10.58
N GLY A 85 0.53 9.40 10.89
CA GLY A 85 0.90 8.64 12.08
C GLY A 85 2.36 8.18 12.06
N GLY A 86 2.85 7.78 10.89
CA GLY A 86 4.22 7.32 10.66
C GLY A 86 5.25 8.35 11.13
N TYR A 87 5.13 9.58 10.64
CA TYR A 87 6.04 10.68 10.99
C TYR A 87 5.73 11.27 12.37
N ALA A 88 4.46 11.45 12.74
CA ALA A 88 4.09 12.01 14.04
C ALA A 88 4.56 11.14 15.22
N LEU A 89 4.60 9.82 15.04
CA LEU A 89 5.07 8.86 16.05
C LEU A 89 6.58 8.53 15.91
N GLY A 90 7.30 9.13 14.96
CA GLY A 90 8.73 8.86 14.74
C GLY A 90 9.04 7.42 14.29
N THR A 91 8.05 6.74 13.71
CA THR A 91 8.19 5.37 13.20
C THR A 91 8.65 5.35 11.73
N SER A 92 8.67 6.51 11.08
CA SER A 92 9.24 6.74 9.76
C SER A 92 10.20 7.93 9.84
N TYR A 93 11.36 7.78 9.21
CA TYR A 93 12.40 8.79 9.15
C TYR A 93 12.44 9.42 7.76
N ILE A 94 12.50 10.75 7.73
CA ILE A 94 12.66 11.55 6.51
C ILE A 94 14.13 11.94 6.42
N TYR A 95 14.77 11.64 5.30
CA TYR A 95 16.15 12.04 5.08
C TYR A 95 16.24 13.57 4.87
N PRO A 96 17.21 14.26 5.48
CA PRO A 96 17.40 15.70 5.28
C PRO A 96 17.83 15.98 3.83
N ASP A 97 17.42 17.13 3.30
CA ASP A 97 17.76 17.58 1.94
C ASP A 97 17.40 16.56 0.84
N ASN A 98 16.35 15.76 1.03
CA ASN A 98 15.90 14.80 0.03
C ASN A 98 15.28 15.48 -1.20
N ILE A 99 15.09 14.73 -2.29
CA ILE A 99 14.60 15.31 -3.56
C ILE A 99 13.21 15.96 -3.44
N LEU A 100 12.32 15.41 -2.61
CA LEU A 100 10.98 15.95 -2.43
C LEU A 100 11.02 17.25 -1.62
N ASP A 101 11.86 17.31 -0.60
CA ASP A 101 12.09 18.52 0.19
C ASP A 101 12.66 19.65 -0.69
N ARG A 102 13.66 19.36 -1.54
CA ARG A 102 14.23 20.36 -2.46
C ARG A 102 13.24 20.91 -3.47
N TRP A 103 12.26 20.12 -3.91
CA TRP A 103 11.30 20.53 -4.94
C TRP A 103 10.04 21.19 -4.37
N PHE A 104 9.58 20.72 -3.21
CA PHE A 104 8.27 21.09 -2.67
C PHE A 104 8.33 21.68 -1.25
N GLY A 105 9.44 21.52 -0.54
CA GLY A 105 9.65 21.92 0.84
C GLY A 105 9.19 20.88 1.87
N GLU A 106 9.76 20.98 3.07
CA GLU A 106 9.54 20.04 4.18
C GLU A 106 8.08 19.91 4.63
N HIS A 107 7.30 21.01 4.54
CA HIS A 107 5.93 21.06 5.06
C HIS A 107 4.90 20.23 4.27
N VAL A 108 5.23 19.81 3.05
CA VAL A 108 4.32 19.06 2.19
C VAL A 108 4.75 17.60 1.97
N PHE A 109 5.83 17.17 2.64
CA PHE A 109 6.38 15.82 2.48
C PHE A 109 5.33 14.73 2.76
N ALA A 110 4.75 14.73 3.95
CA ALA A 110 3.76 13.71 4.35
C ALA A 110 2.52 13.70 3.44
N LEU A 111 2.10 14.88 2.95
CA LEU A 111 1.01 14.99 1.98
C LEU A 111 1.42 14.38 0.63
N GLY A 112 2.62 14.68 0.14
CA GLY A 112 3.17 14.11 -1.09
C GLY A 112 3.23 12.58 -1.03
N MET A 113 3.71 12.03 0.09
CA MET A 113 3.76 10.59 0.31
C MET A 113 2.35 9.98 0.35
N ALA A 114 1.39 10.63 1.01
CA ALA A 114 0.00 10.15 1.03
C ALA A 114 -0.63 10.15 -0.38
N LEU A 115 -0.39 11.20 -1.17
CA LEU A 115 -0.87 11.32 -2.55
C LEU A 115 -0.28 10.23 -3.46
N PHE A 116 1.02 9.94 -3.30
CA PHE A 116 1.71 8.90 -4.05
C PHE A 116 1.25 7.50 -3.64
N PHE A 117 1.33 7.17 -2.35
CA PHE A 117 0.99 5.83 -1.87
C PHE A 117 -0.51 5.55 -1.91
N GLY A 118 -1.38 6.56 -1.96
CA GLY A 118 -2.81 6.37 -2.23
C GLY A 118 -3.06 5.61 -3.54
N LEU A 119 -2.17 5.74 -4.53
CA LEU A 119 -2.24 5.01 -5.80
C LEU A 119 -1.96 3.51 -5.65
N TYR A 120 -1.31 3.09 -4.56
CA TYR A 120 -0.95 1.68 -4.36
C TYR A 120 -2.18 0.81 -4.20
N ILE A 121 -3.25 1.36 -3.64
CA ILE A 121 -4.50 0.62 -3.44
C ILE A 121 -5.12 0.21 -4.80
N PRO A 122 -5.47 1.15 -5.71
CA PRO A 122 -6.05 0.78 -6.99
C PRO A 122 -5.06 0.01 -7.90
N VAL A 123 -3.78 0.36 -7.90
CA VAL A 123 -2.77 -0.35 -8.71
C VAL A 123 -2.54 -1.76 -8.19
N GLY A 124 -2.42 -1.94 -6.87
CA GLY A 124 -2.26 -3.23 -6.23
C GLY A 124 -3.47 -4.14 -6.46
N ASN A 125 -4.69 -3.61 -6.32
CA ASN A 125 -5.91 -4.36 -6.65
C ASN A 125 -5.97 -4.78 -8.12
N TRP A 126 -5.58 -3.89 -9.04
CA TRP A 126 -5.48 -4.22 -10.47
C TRP A 126 -4.47 -5.34 -10.72
N LEU A 127 -3.27 -5.23 -10.16
CA LEU A 127 -2.19 -6.22 -10.35
C LEU A 127 -2.58 -7.58 -9.77
N VAL A 128 -3.09 -7.62 -8.54
CA VAL A 128 -3.56 -8.85 -7.90
C VAL A 128 -4.67 -9.50 -8.71
N ASN A 129 -5.61 -8.73 -9.26
CA ASN A 129 -6.67 -9.27 -10.10
C ASN A 129 -6.12 -9.88 -11.40
N ARG A 130 -5.14 -9.23 -12.04
CA ARG A 130 -4.46 -9.75 -13.25
C ARG A 130 -3.74 -11.07 -12.97
N LEU A 131 -2.98 -11.13 -11.87
CA LEU A 131 -2.27 -12.34 -11.48
C LEU A 131 -3.24 -13.47 -11.13
N PHE A 132 -4.28 -13.18 -10.35
CA PHE A 132 -5.28 -14.17 -9.95
C PHE A 132 -6.01 -14.78 -11.15
N LEU A 133 -6.42 -13.97 -12.12
CA LEU A 133 -7.02 -14.46 -13.36
C LEU A 133 -6.05 -15.32 -14.18
N SER A 134 -4.76 -14.98 -14.18
CA SER A 134 -3.73 -15.76 -14.90
C SER A 134 -3.53 -17.15 -14.27
N PHE A 135 -3.50 -17.23 -12.93
CA PHE A 135 -3.39 -18.51 -12.22
C PHE A 135 -4.67 -19.36 -12.36
N ASN A 136 -5.86 -18.77 -12.20
CA ASN A 136 -7.12 -19.53 -12.30
C ASN A 136 -7.47 -19.92 -13.74
N GLY A 137 -7.16 -19.07 -14.73
CA GLY A 137 -7.32 -19.40 -16.15
C GLY A 137 -6.38 -20.53 -16.61
N SER A 138 -5.33 -20.82 -15.84
CA SER A 138 -4.45 -21.97 -16.04
C SER A 138 -4.98 -23.25 -15.39
N TYR A 139 -5.76 -23.14 -14.30
CA TYR A 139 -6.36 -24.28 -13.60
C TYR A 139 -7.58 -24.85 -14.36
N SER A 140 -8.36 -24.00 -15.02
CA SER A 140 -9.53 -24.45 -15.81
C SER A 140 -9.18 -25.10 -17.16
N ARG A 141 -7.89 -25.13 -17.54
CA ARG A 141 -7.38 -25.70 -18.80
C ARG A 141 -6.68 -27.06 -18.63
N LYS A 142 -6.67 -27.61 -17.42
CA LYS A 142 -6.24 -28.99 -17.13
C LYS A 142 -7.45 -29.82 -16.75
#